data_AF-Q72KP0-F1
#
_entry.id   AF-Q72KP0-F1
#
_cell.length_a   1.000
_cell.length_b   1.000
_cell.length_c   1.000
_cell.angle_alpha   90.00
_cell.angle_beta   90.00
_cell.angle_gamma   90.00
#
_symmetry.space_group_name_H-M   'P 1'
#
loop_
_entity.id
_entity.type
_entity.pdbx_description
1 polymer ?
#
loop_
_entity_poly.entity_id
_entity_poly.type
_entity_poly.pdbx_seq_one_letter_code
_entity_poly.pdbx_strand_id
1 'polypeptide(L)'
;MSGAELIRAAGPVFWILFALSVYTLYLVLAGLFRRKATARTLDRLGDLAQFAPLLGLFGTSLGMIRAFLALGQGGNPELLAQGIAEALTNTGMGLFVAVVAYGGRVLLGAMEGGEE
;
A
#
# COMPACT_ATOMS: atom_id res chain seq x y z
N MET A 1 3.60 -13.16 18.52
CA MET A 1 2.89 -13.05 17.23
C MET A 1 3.91 -13.18 16.12
N SER A 2 3.80 -14.23 15.30
CA SER A 2 4.69 -14.44 14.16
C SER A 2 4.30 -13.53 12.98
N GLY A 3 5.24 -13.19 12.09
CA GLY A 3 4.94 -12.38 10.90
C GLY A 3 3.86 -12.99 9.99
N ALA A 4 3.69 -14.32 10.03
CA ALA A 4 2.63 -15.03 9.31
C ALA A 4 1.23 -14.78 9.91
N GLU A 5 1.13 -14.56 11.21
CA GLU A 5 -0.15 -14.22 11.88
C GLU A 5 -0.57 -12.79 11.55
N LEU A 6 0.37 -11.85 11.45
CA LEU A 6 0.10 -10.47 11.02
C LEU A 6 -0.45 -10.43 9.58
N ILE A 7 0.12 -11.20 8.66
CA ILE A 7 -0.35 -11.26 7.26
C ILE A 7 -1.75 -11.87 7.16
N ARG A 8 -2.06 -12.87 8.00
CA ARG A 8 -3.41 -13.46 8.04
C ARG A 8 -4.43 -12.53 8.72
N ALA A 9 -3.99 -11.71 9.67
CA ALA A 9 -4.83 -10.75 10.38
C ALA A 9 -5.11 -9.47 9.57
N ALA A 10 -4.25 -9.09 8.62
CA ALA A 10 -4.33 -7.82 7.89
C ALA A 10 -5.54 -7.68 6.93
N GLY A 11 -6.41 -8.70 6.87
CA GLY A 11 -7.66 -8.66 6.14
C GLY A 11 -7.53 -8.72 4.61
N PRO A 12 -8.65 -8.63 3.88
CA PRO A 12 -8.65 -8.72 2.41
C PRO A 12 -7.98 -7.51 1.73
N VAL A 13 -8.02 -6.33 2.35
CA VAL A 13 -7.44 -5.09 1.79
C VAL A 13 -5.91 -5.19 1.69
N PHE A 14 -5.26 -5.86 2.65
CA PHE A 14 -3.82 -6.09 2.62
C PHE A 14 -3.36 -6.79 1.34
N TRP A 15 -4.10 -7.81 0.87
CA TRP A 15 -3.74 -8.55 -0.34
C TRP A 15 -3.83 -7.69 -1.60
N ILE A 16 -4.79 -6.77 -1.62
CA ILE A 16 -4.91 -5.77 -2.70
C ILE A 16 -3.71 -4.84 -2.66
N LEU A 17 -3.35 -4.30 -1.49
CA LEU A 17 -2.18 -3.44 -1.32
C LEU A 17 -0.87 -4.16 -1.64
N PHE A 18 -0.76 -5.43 -1.30
CA PHE A 18 0.39 -6.27 -1.64
C PHE A 18 0.50 -6.47 -3.14
N ALA A 19 -0.59 -6.79 -3.82
CA ALA A 19 -0.62 -6.90 -5.28
C ALA A 19 -0.27 -5.57 -5.96
N LEU A 20 -0.80 -4.45 -5.45
CA LEU A 20 -0.44 -3.10 -5.93
C LEU A 20 1.03 -2.77 -5.69
N SER A 21 1.60 -3.19 -4.56
CA SER A 21 3.02 -3.04 -4.26
C SER A 21 3.90 -3.77 -5.26
N VAL A 22 3.60 -5.05 -5.54
CA VAL A 22 4.31 -5.84 -6.54
C VAL A 22 4.18 -5.21 -7.93
N TYR A 23 2.96 -4.77 -8.31
CA TYR A 23 2.72 -4.10 -9.58
C TYR A 23 3.49 -2.78 -9.72
N THR A 24 3.52 -1.98 -8.65
CA THR A 24 4.26 -0.71 -8.62
C THR A 24 5.76 -0.95 -8.77
N LEU A 25 6.32 -1.90 -8.03
CA LEU A 25 7.72 -2.30 -8.15
C LEU A 25 8.04 -2.78 -9.56
N TYR A 26 7.15 -3.59 -10.15
CA TYR A 26 7.30 -4.02 -11.54
C TYR A 26 7.36 -2.83 -12.52
N LEU A 27 6.46 -1.85 -12.40
CA LEU A 27 6.47 -0.67 -13.28
C LEU A 27 7.76 0.15 -13.12
N VAL A 28 8.20 0.37 -11.88
CA VAL A 28 9.43 1.13 -11.60
C VAL A 28 10.65 0.39 -12.15
N LEU A 29 10.79 -0.90 -11.86
CA LEU A 29 11.91 -1.71 -12.37
C LEU A 29 11.89 -1.79 -13.89
N ALA A 30 10.73 -2.04 -14.51
CA ALA A 30 10.62 -2.10 -15.97
C ALA A 30 10.98 -0.75 -16.62
N GLY A 31 10.60 0.38 -16.01
CA GLY A 31 11.00 1.71 -16.45
C GLY A 31 12.51 1.94 -16.34
N LEU A 32 13.11 1.50 -15.23
CA LEU A 32 14.56 1.59 -15.00
C LEU A 32 15.36 0.73 -16.00
N PHE A 33 14.91 -0.52 -16.25
CA PHE A 33 15.56 -1.40 -17.23
C PHE A 33 15.51 -0.85 -18.65
N ARG A 34 14.39 -0.21 -19.02
CA ARG A 34 14.23 0.40 -20.34
C ARG A 34 14.94 1.75 -20.45
N ARG A 35 15.45 2.31 -19.33
CA ARG A 35 15.95 3.69 -19.19
C ARG A 35 15.05 4.76 -19.81
N LYS A 36 13.77 4.45 -20.00
CA LYS A 36 12.78 5.28 -20.66
C LYS A 36 11.41 4.92 -20.12
N ALA A 37 10.61 5.93 -19.79
CA ALA A 37 9.32 5.73 -19.14
C ALA A 37 8.22 6.43 -19.90
N THR A 38 7.49 5.68 -20.72
CA THR A 38 6.34 6.21 -21.48
C THR A 38 5.39 7.02 -20.59
N ALA A 39 4.80 8.10 -21.13
CA ALA A 39 3.79 8.93 -20.46
C ALA A 39 2.73 8.10 -19.69
N ARG A 40 2.19 7.04 -20.30
CA ARG A 40 1.23 6.13 -19.65
C ARG A 40 1.76 5.46 -18.37
N THR A 41 3.04 5.15 -18.30
CA THR A 41 3.67 4.59 -17.09
C THR A 41 3.78 5.65 -16.01
N LEU A 42 4.22 6.86 -16.36
CA LEU A 42 4.29 7.98 -15.42
C LEU A 42 2.89 8.30 -14.86
N ASP A 43 1.87 8.35 -15.71
CA ASP A 43 0.46 8.55 -15.31
C ASP A 43 0.01 7.50 -14.32
N ARG A 44 0.19 6.21 -14.63
CA ARG A 44 -0.13 5.11 -13.71
C ARG A 44 0.58 5.23 -12.36
N LEU A 45 1.87 5.57 -12.36
CA LEU A 45 2.62 5.77 -11.12
C LEU A 45 2.07 6.98 -10.31
N GLY A 46 1.60 8.02 -11.00
CA GLY A 46 0.93 9.16 -10.37
C GLY A 46 -0.40 8.76 -9.74
N ASP A 47 -1.23 8.02 -10.47
CA ASP A 47 -2.51 7.53 -9.97
C ASP A 47 -2.30 6.61 -8.75
N LEU A 48 -1.36 5.66 -8.85
CA LEU A 48 -1.04 4.75 -7.73
C LEU A 48 -0.55 5.50 -6.50
N ALA A 49 0.23 6.58 -6.67
CA ALA A 49 0.67 7.43 -5.57
C ALA A 49 -0.49 8.11 -4.83
N GLN A 50 -1.58 8.42 -5.52
CA GLN A 50 -2.76 9.05 -4.93
C GLN A 50 -3.76 8.03 -4.36
N PHE A 51 -4.01 6.92 -5.08
CA PHE A 51 -5.03 5.94 -4.70
C PHE A 51 -4.59 4.97 -3.60
N ALA A 52 -3.31 4.57 -3.57
CA ALA A 52 -2.85 3.57 -2.61
C ALA A 52 -2.98 4.00 -1.13
N PRO A 53 -2.68 5.26 -0.74
CA PRO A 53 -2.93 5.74 0.62
C PRO A 53 -4.41 5.71 1.01
N LEU A 54 -5.31 6.02 0.07
CA LEU A 54 -6.76 6.00 0.31
C LEU A 54 -7.25 4.57 0.56
N LEU A 55 -6.72 3.58 -0.20
CA LEU A 55 -6.99 2.16 0.06
C LEU A 55 -6.42 1.71 1.41
N GLY A 56 -5.23 2.17 1.79
CA GLY A 56 -4.66 1.94 3.12
C GLY A 56 -5.57 2.46 4.23
N LEU A 57 -6.01 3.71 4.12
CA LEU A 57 -6.94 4.36 5.05
C LEU A 57 -8.29 3.63 5.15
N PHE A 58 -8.79 3.11 4.04
CA PHE A 58 -9.98 2.26 4.04
C PHE A 58 -9.75 0.98 4.85
N GLY A 59 -8.62 0.30 4.65
CA GLY A 59 -8.22 -0.86 5.45
C GLY A 59 -8.07 -0.52 6.94
N THR A 60 -7.58 0.67 7.28
CA THR A 60 -7.52 1.19 8.66
C THR A 60 -8.90 1.29 9.28
N SER A 61 -9.86 1.84 8.54
CA SER A 61 -11.25 1.94 8.99
C SER A 61 -11.84 0.57 9.30
N LEU A 62 -11.59 -0.43 8.44
CA LEU A 62 -12.06 -1.81 8.67
C LEU A 62 -11.44 -2.47 9.91
N GLY A 63 -10.12 -2.31 10.10
CA GLY A 63 -9.43 -2.83 11.29
C GLY A 63 -9.94 -2.18 12.58
N MET A 64 -10.18 -0.87 12.57
CA MET A 64 -10.77 -0.15 13.71
C MET A 64 -12.20 -0.60 14.00
N ILE A 65 -13.02 -0.85 12.98
CA ILE A 65 -14.36 -1.42 13.17
C ILE A 65 -14.29 -2.78 13.90
N ARG A 66 -13.36 -3.66 13.49
CA ARG A 66 -13.15 -4.96 14.16
C ARG A 66 -12.69 -4.81 15.60
N ALA A 67 -11.77 -3.88 15.86
CA ALA A 67 -11.31 -3.53 17.20
C ALA A 67 -12.48 -3.07 18.11
N PHE A 68 -13.36 -2.19 17.62
CA PHE A 68 -14.52 -1.73 18.40
C PHE A 68 -15.58 -2.82 18.60
N LEU A 69 -15.79 -3.70 17.63
CA LEU A 69 -16.69 -4.85 17.79
C LEU A 69 -16.20 -5.80 18.90
N ALA A 70 -14.89 -6.01 19.02
CA ALA A 70 -14.31 -6.80 20.10
C ALA A 70 -14.58 -6.21 21.50
N LEU A 71 -14.60 -4.87 21.60
CA LEU A 71 -15.01 -4.18 22.84
C LEU A 71 -16.48 -4.43 23.17
N GLY A 72 -17.36 -4.39 22.17
CA GLY A 72 -18.79 -4.68 22.34
C GLY A 72 -19.11 -6.13 22.74
N GLN A 73 -18.21 -7.08 22.47
CA GLN A 73 -18.37 -8.51 22.76
C GLN A 73 -17.65 -8.95 24.06
N GLY A 74 -17.56 -8.07 25.05
CA GLY A 74 -16.96 -8.38 26.35
C GLY A 74 -15.48 -7.99 26.49
N GLY A 75 -14.95 -7.20 25.55
CA GLY A 75 -13.65 -6.55 25.73
C GLY A 75 -12.44 -7.46 25.58
N ASN A 76 -12.49 -8.48 24.71
CA ASN A 76 -11.35 -9.37 24.49
C ASN A 76 -10.11 -8.58 24.01
N PRO A 77 -9.05 -8.45 24.83
CA PRO A 77 -7.88 -7.63 24.50
C PRO A 77 -7.10 -8.13 23.28
N GLU A 78 -7.15 -9.43 23.01
CA GLU A 78 -6.42 -10.04 21.88
C GLU A 78 -7.08 -9.67 20.55
N LEU A 79 -8.41 -9.74 20.46
CA LEU A 79 -9.16 -9.32 19.28
C LEU A 79 -9.04 -7.81 19.03
N LEU A 80 -9.01 -7.01 20.10
CA LEU A 80 -8.75 -5.58 20.02
C LEU A 80 -7.37 -5.30 19.40
N ALA A 81 -6.32 -5.95 19.93
CA ALA A 81 -4.96 -5.81 19.42
C ALA A 81 -4.84 -6.26 17.95
N GLN A 82 -5.55 -7.31 17.55
CA GLN A 82 -5.59 -7.76 16.16
C GLN A 82 -6.19 -6.71 15.22
N GLY A 83 -7.33 -6.10 15.58
CA GLY A 83 -7.97 -5.06 14.76
C GLY A 83 -7.08 -3.80 14.60
N ILE A 84 -6.38 -3.41 15.68
CA ILE A 84 -5.43 -2.30 15.63
C ILE A 84 -4.21 -2.65 14.77
N ALA A 85 -3.67 -3.86 14.91
CA ALA A 85 -2.55 -4.33 14.09
C ALA A 85 -2.90 -4.38 12.60
N GLU A 86 -4.11 -4.86 12.25
CA GLU A 86 -4.65 -4.82 10.89
C GLU A 86 -4.70 -3.39 10.34
N ALA A 87 -5.18 -2.45 11.16
CA ALA A 87 -5.32 -1.05 10.76
C ALA A 87 -3.96 -0.38 10.47
N LEU A 88 -2.97 -0.60 11.34
CA LEU A 88 -1.62 -0.07 11.16
C LEU A 88 -0.90 -0.71 9.96
N THR A 89 -1.10 -2.01 9.76
CA THR A 89 -0.49 -2.74 8.62
C THR A 89 -1.00 -2.21 7.28
N ASN A 90 -2.32 -1.98 7.17
CA ASN A 90 -2.93 -1.42 5.96
C ASN A 90 -2.44 0.02 5.68
N THR A 91 -2.28 0.84 6.72
CA THR A 91 -1.71 2.19 6.59
C THR A 91 -0.28 2.14 6.06
N GLY A 92 0.57 1.33 6.70
CA GLY A 92 1.98 1.19 6.31
C GLY A 92 2.13 0.71 4.87
N MET A 93 1.33 -0.29 4.45
CA MET A 93 1.35 -0.80 3.09
C MET A 93 0.87 0.24 2.06
N GLY A 94 -0.22 0.95 2.34
CA GLY A 94 -0.72 2.01 1.44
C GLY A 94 0.31 3.12 1.23
N LEU A 95 0.98 3.55 2.30
CA LEU A 95 2.05 4.55 2.24
C LEU A 95 3.28 4.02 1.49
N PHE A 96 3.67 2.76 1.72
CA PHE A 96 4.79 2.15 1.02
C PHE A 96 4.58 2.17 -0.50
N VAL A 97 3.41 1.73 -0.97
CA VAL A 97 3.07 1.76 -2.40
C VAL A 97 3.14 3.20 -2.93
N ALA A 98 2.61 4.17 -2.19
CA ALA A 98 2.58 5.56 -2.61
C ALA A 98 3.96 6.19 -2.74
N VAL A 99 4.83 5.95 -1.76
CA VAL A 99 6.22 6.45 -1.76
C VAL A 99 6.99 5.88 -2.95
N VAL A 100 6.88 4.57 -3.19
CA VAL A 100 7.55 3.92 -4.32
C VAL A 100 6.99 4.41 -5.66
N ALA A 101 5.67 4.56 -5.77
CA ALA A 101 5.03 5.03 -7.00
C ALA A 101 5.43 6.48 -7.32
N TYR A 102 5.33 7.38 -6.35
CA TYR A 102 5.70 8.78 -6.52
C TYR A 102 7.19 8.95 -6.79
N GLY A 103 8.04 8.31 -5.98
CA GLY A 103 9.49 8.35 -6.18
C GLY A 103 9.89 7.78 -7.54
N GLY A 104 9.27 6.68 -7.95
CA GLY A 104 9.44 6.09 -9.28
C GLY A 104 9.02 7.03 -10.41
N ARG A 105 7.87 7.72 -10.27
CA ARG A 105 7.41 8.71 -11.26
C ARG A 105 8.40 9.86 -11.41
N VAL A 106 8.88 10.41 -10.29
CA VAL A 106 9.84 11.53 -10.29
C VAL A 106 11.17 11.08 -10.89
N LEU A 107 11.71 9.95 -10.45
CA LEU A 107 12.99 9.42 -10.93
C LEU A 107 12.97 9.14 -12.44
N LEU A 108 11.93 8.44 -12.91
CA LEU A 108 11.79 8.08 -14.31
C LEU A 108 11.47 9.30 -15.19
N GLY A 109 10.67 10.25 -14.69
CA GLY A 109 10.39 11.50 -15.41
C GLY A 109 11.64 12.38 -15.58
N ALA A 110 12.53 12.42 -14.58
CA ALA A 110 13.80 13.13 -14.68
C ALA A 110 14.74 12.52 -15.73
N MET A 111 14.64 11.21 -16.00
CA MET A 111 15.44 10.54 -17.03
C MET A 111 14.96 10.87 -18.45
N GLU A 112 13.66 11.15 -18.66
CA GLU A 112 13.15 11.56 -19.98
C GLU A 112 13.45 13.03 -20.30
N GLY A 113 13.45 13.92 -19.29
CA GLY A 113 13.66 15.36 -19.49
C GLY A 113 15.11 15.78 -19.83
N GLY A 114 16.05 14.83 -19.92
CA GLY A 114 17.44 15.09 -20.31
C GLY A 114 17.76 14.81 -21.78
N GLU A 115 16.78 14.41 -22.59
CA GLU A 115 16.94 14.14 -24.03
C GLU A 115 16.59 15.34 -24.95
N GLU A 116 16.30 16.53 -24.39
CA GLU A 116 16.08 17.78 -25.15
C GLU A 116 17.32 18.69 -25.20
#